data_AF-F8L2M5-F1
#
_entry.id   AF-F8L2M5-F1
#
_cell.length_a   1.000
_cell.length_b   1.000
_cell.length_c   1.000
_cell.angle_alpha   90.00
_cell.angle_beta   90.00
_cell.angle_gamma   90.00
#
_symmetry.space_group_name_H-M   'P 1'
#
loop_
_entity.id
_entity.type
_entity.pdbx_description
1 polymer ?
#
loop_
_entity_poly.entity_id
_entity_poly.type
_entity_poly.pdbx_seq_one_letter_code
_entity_poly.pdbx_strand_id
1 'polypeptide(L)'
;MRFWFILFLLFEGCASYKIPTSSFLASSCIYPTIDNTSFPQDATPSPQKQAALSHWLYRYIPRHRSQIKPYDVGHWLTWSLFGNDDDGIFGEEETAHYRPEYPISASKALCWSLRNPLHNFCFYVIGSAHRKNSEWTLLKMTKKGISIGDYSEEGKIVFADERSCFFAGLHGGKPFLSLRLCYFSHYRSDFYIGWRCRGNFGLKFNLLTKRPLRKTEEPLEKMTNS
;
A
#
# COMPACT_ATOMS: atom_id res chain seq x y z
N MET A 1 -1.47 38.02 -0.35
CA MET A 1 -2.71 37.60 -1.07
C MET A 1 -2.47 36.80 -2.35
N ARG A 2 -1.38 37.00 -3.13
CA ARG A 2 -1.18 36.31 -4.42
C ARG A 2 -0.87 34.79 -4.34
N PHE A 3 -0.26 34.32 -3.24
CA PHE A 3 0.07 32.89 -3.08
C PHE A 3 -1.17 31.99 -2.93
N TRP A 4 -2.16 32.43 -2.15
CA TRP A 4 -3.42 31.71 -1.96
C TRP A 4 -4.23 31.59 -3.25
N PHE A 5 -4.14 32.58 -4.13
CA PHE A 5 -4.84 32.56 -5.43
C PHE A 5 -4.24 31.51 -6.39
N ILE A 6 -2.91 31.37 -6.41
CA ILE A 6 -2.23 30.34 -7.21
C ILE A 6 -2.56 28.94 -6.68
N LEU A 7 -2.57 28.76 -5.36
CA LEU A 7 -2.97 27.48 -4.76
C LEU A 7 -4.42 27.13 -5.12
N PHE A 8 -5.34 28.10 -5.05
CA PHE A 8 -6.74 27.92 -5.42
C PHE A 8 -6.91 27.57 -6.92
N LEU A 9 -6.16 28.22 -7.81
CA LEU A 9 -6.16 27.89 -9.25
C LEU A 9 -5.60 26.49 -9.57
N LEU A 10 -4.66 25.98 -8.76
CA LEU A 10 -4.18 24.59 -8.90
C LEU A 10 -5.24 23.56 -8.47
N PHE A 11 -6.14 23.93 -7.56
CA PHE A 11 -7.27 23.08 -7.14
C PHE A 11 -8.52 23.23 -8.02
N GLU A 12 -8.69 24.39 -8.68
CA GLU A 12 -9.72 24.66 -9.71
C GLU A 12 -9.23 24.28 -11.12
N GLY A 13 -8.33 23.29 -11.24
CA GLY A 13 -8.06 22.65 -12.53
C GLY A 13 -9.40 22.19 -13.12
N CYS A 14 -9.74 22.63 -14.34
CA CYS A 14 -11.10 22.49 -14.85
C CYS A 14 -11.62 21.07 -14.63
N ALA A 15 -12.70 20.93 -13.87
CA ALA A 15 -13.36 19.64 -13.57
C ALA A 15 -13.75 18.83 -14.83
N SER A 16 -13.61 19.42 -16.03
CA SER A 16 -13.75 18.78 -17.34
C SER A 16 -12.60 17.81 -17.71
N TYR A 17 -11.46 17.86 -17.02
CA TYR A 17 -10.31 17.03 -17.38
C TYR A 17 -10.29 15.64 -16.73
N LYS A 18 -11.16 15.38 -15.76
CA LYS A 18 -11.29 14.07 -15.13
C LYS A 18 -12.50 13.31 -15.68
N ILE A 19 -12.36 11.99 -15.86
CA ILE A 19 -13.53 11.12 -16.09
C ILE A 19 -14.31 11.00 -14.76
N PRO A 20 -15.61 11.38 -14.71
CA PRO A 20 -16.42 11.24 -13.50
C PRO A 20 -16.40 9.81 -12.96
N THR A 21 -16.40 9.64 -11.63
CA THR A 21 -16.33 8.31 -11.01
C THR A 21 -17.52 7.43 -11.41
N SER A 22 -18.71 8.00 -11.55
CA SER A 22 -19.88 7.29 -12.08
C SER A 22 -19.65 6.75 -13.50
N SER A 23 -19.12 7.58 -14.41
CA SER A 23 -18.82 7.20 -15.79
C SER A 23 -17.69 6.17 -15.88
N PHE A 24 -16.65 6.33 -15.04
CA PHE A 24 -15.53 5.39 -14.98
C PHE A 24 -16.02 3.99 -14.60
N LEU A 25 -16.82 3.87 -13.54
CA LEU A 25 -17.36 2.59 -13.09
C LEU A 25 -18.28 1.94 -14.12
N ALA A 26 -19.14 2.72 -14.77
CA ALA A 26 -20.00 2.22 -15.85
C ALA A 26 -19.18 1.66 -17.02
N SER A 27 -18.00 2.24 -17.29
CA SER A 27 -17.10 1.80 -18.36
C SER A 27 -16.24 0.60 -17.95
N SER A 28 -15.83 0.51 -16.68
CA SER A 28 -15.06 -0.62 -16.14
C SER A 28 -15.84 -1.93 -16.13
N CYS A 29 -17.18 -1.88 -16.09
CA CYS A 29 -18.04 -3.05 -16.28
C CYS A 29 -17.96 -3.64 -17.71
N ILE A 30 -17.38 -2.91 -18.67
CA ILE A 30 -17.35 -3.32 -20.09
C ILE A 30 -16.00 -3.93 -20.49
N TYR A 31 -14.92 -3.63 -19.75
CA TYR A 31 -13.60 -4.16 -20.06
C TYR A 31 -13.12 -5.11 -18.95
N PRO A 32 -13.15 -6.44 -19.19
CA PRO A 32 -12.50 -7.37 -18.27
C PRO A 32 -11.01 -7.03 -18.23
N THR A 33 -10.52 -6.63 -17.06
CA THR A 33 -9.09 -6.51 -16.80
C THR A 33 -8.45 -7.88 -17.06
N ILE A 34 -7.40 -7.88 -17.88
CA ILE A 34 -6.73 -9.08 -18.42
C ILE A 34 -6.03 -9.94 -17.33
N ASP A 35 -6.00 -9.48 -16.08
CA ASP A 35 -5.56 -10.31 -14.96
C ASP A 35 -6.74 -11.10 -14.37
N ASN A 36 -6.83 -12.36 -14.80
CA ASN A 36 -7.81 -13.40 -14.47
C ASN A 36 -7.86 -13.83 -12.99
N THR A 37 -7.78 -12.91 -12.02
CA THR A 37 -8.25 -13.20 -10.67
C THR A 37 -9.73 -12.85 -10.60
N SER A 38 -10.55 -13.87 -10.86
CA SER A 38 -12.01 -13.96 -10.71
C SER A 38 -12.62 -12.97 -9.69
N PHE A 39 -12.88 -11.74 -10.11
CA PHE A 39 -13.89 -10.93 -9.47
C PHE A 39 -15.23 -11.44 -9.98
N PRO A 40 -16.16 -11.88 -9.12
CA PRO A 40 -17.50 -12.27 -9.54
C PRO A 40 -18.12 -11.09 -10.30
N GLN A 41 -18.32 -11.26 -11.61
CA GLN A 41 -18.91 -10.23 -12.48
C GLN A 41 -20.35 -9.86 -12.07
N ASP A 42 -20.97 -10.64 -11.17
CA ASP A 42 -22.35 -10.50 -10.74
C ASP A 42 -22.52 -9.92 -9.32
N ALA A 43 -21.43 -9.53 -8.64
CA ALA A 43 -21.55 -8.94 -7.32
C ALA A 43 -22.05 -7.49 -7.43
N THR A 44 -23.35 -7.28 -7.20
CA THR A 44 -23.90 -5.94 -6.98
C THR A 44 -23.06 -5.23 -5.92
N PRO A 45 -22.54 -4.01 -6.18
CA PRO A 45 -21.70 -3.31 -5.22
C PRO A 45 -22.42 -3.19 -3.88
N SER A 46 -21.70 -3.42 -2.77
CA SER A 46 -22.28 -3.27 -1.44
C SER A 46 -22.92 -1.88 -1.27
N PRO A 47 -24.00 -1.73 -0.48
CA PRO A 47 -24.64 -0.43 -0.25
C PRO A 47 -23.65 0.64 0.22
N GLN A 48 -22.64 0.23 0.99
CA GLN A 48 -21.57 1.11 1.43
C GLN A 48 -20.68 1.59 0.27
N LYS A 49 -20.28 0.69 -0.64
CA LYS A 49 -19.53 1.06 -1.84
C LYS A 49 -20.34 2.01 -2.72
N GLN A 50 -21.63 1.76 -2.91
CA GLN A 50 -22.51 2.68 -3.64
C GLN A 50 -22.58 4.08 -2.99
N ALA A 51 -22.73 4.14 -1.67
CA ALA A 51 -22.71 5.40 -0.92
C ALA A 51 -21.34 6.11 -0.98
N ALA A 52 -20.24 5.35 -1.02
CA ALA A 52 -18.90 5.91 -1.14
C ALA A 52 -18.71 6.57 -2.50
N LEU A 53 -19.10 5.87 -3.58
CA LEU A 53 -18.92 6.31 -4.96
C LEU A 53 -19.76 7.53 -5.34
N SER A 54 -20.89 7.76 -4.65
CA SER A 54 -21.70 8.96 -4.81
C SER A 54 -21.22 10.15 -3.98
N HIS A 55 -20.22 9.97 -3.10
CA HIS A 55 -19.74 11.03 -2.22
C HIS A 55 -18.99 12.13 -2.98
N TRP A 56 -19.29 13.39 -2.66
CA TRP A 56 -18.74 14.57 -3.34
C TRP A 56 -17.21 14.67 -3.32
N LEU A 57 -16.54 14.11 -2.30
CA LEU A 57 -15.08 14.08 -2.22
C LEU A 57 -14.42 13.46 -3.45
N TYR A 58 -15.09 12.51 -4.11
CA TYR A 58 -14.58 11.94 -5.36
C TYR A 58 -14.50 12.95 -6.51
N ARG A 59 -15.17 14.11 -6.41
CA ARG A 59 -14.98 15.22 -7.35
C ARG A 59 -13.56 15.79 -7.28
N TYR A 60 -12.97 15.84 -6.08
CA TYR A 60 -11.66 16.46 -5.84
C TYR A 60 -10.53 15.43 -5.72
N ILE A 61 -10.80 14.25 -5.18
CA ILE A 61 -9.84 13.16 -5.05
C ILE A 61 -10.30 12.04 -5.99
N PRO A 62 -9.69 11.85 -7.16
CA PRO A 62 -10.02 10.74 -8.06
C PRO A 62 -10.02 9.39 -7.35
N ARG A 63 -10.97 8.51 -7.71
CA ARG A 63 -11.01 7.13 -7.21
C ARG A 63 -9.87 6.31 -7.77
N HIS A 64 -9.57 6.50 -9.06
CA HIS A 64 -8.55 5.76 -9.77
C HIS A 64 -7.66 6.66 -10.65
N ARG A 65 -6.37 6.35 -10.78
CA ARG A 65 -5.42 7.14 -11.60
C ARG A 65 -5.80 7.24 -13.07
N SER A 66 -6.46 6.22 -13.62
CA SER A 66 -6.90 6.22 -15.02
C SER A 66 -8.00 7.24 -15.30
N GLN A 67 -8.62 7.82 -14.28
CA GLN A 67 -9.56 8.92 -14.43
C GLN A 67 -8.86 10.26 -14.72
N ILE A 68 -7.55 10.34 -14.46
CA ILE A 68 -6.78 11.58 -14.44
C ILE A 68 -6.02 11.70 -15.76
N LYS A 69 -6.25 12.79 -16.49
CA LYS A 69 -5.46 13.06 -17.69
C LYS A 69 -4.03 13.46 -17.30
N PRO A 70 -3.01 13.19 -18.14
CA PRO A 70 -1.61 13.46 -17.79
C PRO A 70 -1.30 14.92 -17.41
N TYR A 71 -2.07 15.87 -17.95
CA TYR A 71 -1.90 17.31 -17.74
C TYR A 71 -2.77 17.86 -16.59
N ASP A 72 -3.55 17.02 -15.90
CA ASP A 72 -4.42 17.44 -14.79
C ASP A 72 -3.66 17.40 -13.45
N VAL A 73 -2.76 18.36 -13.27
CA VAL A 73 -1.83 18.42 -12.14
C VAL A 73 -2.56 18.46 -10.79
N GLY A 74 -3.69 19.17 -10.73
CA GLY A 74 -4.48 19.29 -9.50
C GLY A 74 -5.00 17.94 -9.01
N HIS A 75 -5.62 17.17 -9.92
CA HIS A 75 -6.13 15.84 -9.57
C HIS A 75 -5.00 14.83 -9.36
N TRP A 76 -3.87 14.93 -10.08
CA TRP A 76 -2.68 14.13 -9.78
C TRP A 76 -2.19 14.38 -8.35
N LEU A 77 -2.16 15.64 -7.91
CA LEU A 77 -1.73 16.00 -6.56
C LEU A 77 -2.68 15.45 -5.50
N THR A 78 -3.99 15.68 -5.63
CA THR A 78 -4.97 15.20 -4.65
C THR A 78 -5.05 13.67 -4.62
N TRP A 79 -5.01 13.01 -5.78
CA TRP A 79 -4.96 11.55 -5.87
C TRP A 79 -3.68 10.98 -5.23
N SER A 80 -2.53 11.63 -5.43
CA SER A 80 -1.26 11.16 -4.86
C SER A 80 -1.24 11.28 -3.34
N LEU A 81 -1.77 12.39 -2.79
CA LEU A 81 -1.72 12.69 -1.36
C LEU A 81 -2.81 11.98 -0.55
N PHE A 82 -4.03 11.92 -1.08
CA PHE A 82 -5.23 11.48 -0.35
C PHE A 82 -5.97 10.32 -1.00
N GLY A 83 -5.58 9.92 -2.21
CA GLY A 83 -6.19 8.79 -2.88
C GLY A 83 -5.73 7.45 -2.32
N ASN A 84 -6.55 6.43 -2.58
CA ASN A 84 -6.18 5.03 -2.45
C ASN A 84 -6.75 4.30 -3.67
N ASP A 85 -5.88 3.96 -4.63
CA ASP A 85 -6.24 3.34 -5.90
C ASP A 85 -6.84 1.93 -5.71
N ASP A 86 -6.41 1.24 -4.66
CA ASP A 86 -6.80 -0.14 -4.37
C ASP A 86 -8.17 -0.14 -3.67
N ASP A 87 -8.26 0.48 -2.49
CA ASP A 87 -9.42 0.34 -1.59
C ASP A 87 -10.40 1.52 -1.61
N GLY A 88 -10.07 2.60 -2.32
CA GLY A 88 -10.83 3.86 -2.32
C GLY A 88 -10.58 4.72 -1.08
N ILE A 89 -11.03 5.99 -1.13
CA ILE A 89 -10.74 7.00 -0.11
C ILE A 89 -11.53 6.77 1.19
N PHE A 90 -12.50 5.87 1.19
CA PHE A 90 -13.25 5.47 2.39
C PHE A 90 -12.92 4.04 2.86
N GLY A 91 -12.03 3.33 2.16
CA GLY A 91 -11.78 1.90 2.38
C GLY A 91 -13.03 1.07 2.08
N GLU A 92 -13.73 1.42 1.00
CA GLU A 92 -15.03 0.85 0.61
C GLU A 92 -14.94 -0.47 -0.16
N GLU A 93 -13.74 -0.90 -0.56
CA GLU A 93 -13.56 -2.23 -1.14
C GLU A 93 -13.73 -3.33 -0.09
N GLU A 94 -14.22 -4.48 -0.55
CA GLU A 94 -14.49 -5.65 0.31
C GLU A 94 -13.21 -6.16 1.00
N THR A 95 -12.07 -5.99 0.35
CA THR A 95 -10.74 -6.35 0.87
C THR A 95 -10.34 -5.53 2.09
N ALA A 96 -10.70 -4.24 2.13
CA ALA A 96 -10.32 -3.35 3.22
C ALA A 96 -11.24 -3.48 4.44
N HIS A 97 -12.55 -3.66 4.18
CA HIS A 97 -13.60 -3.78 5.20
C HIS A 97 -13.48 -2.73 6.32
N TYR A 98 -13.18 -1.48 5.95
CA TYR A 98 -12.84 -0.46 6.94
C TYR A 98 -14.09 0.14 7.57
N ARG A 99 -14.34 -0.21 8.85
CA ARG A 99 -15.44 0.35 9.66
C ARG A 99 -16.78 0.32 8.90
N PRO A 100 -17.25 -0.87 8.46
CA PRO A 100 -18.43 -1.01 7.62
C PRO A 100 -19.69 -0.40 8.26
N GLU A 101 -19.78 -0.43 9.58
CA GLU A 101 -20.87 0.11 10.40
C GLU A 101 -20.94 1.65 10.42
N TYR A 102 -19.88 2.35 10.01
CA TYR A 102 -19.84 3.81 9.99
C TYR A 102 -20.31 4.35 8.63
N PRO A 103 -21.16 5.40 8.64
CA PRO A 103 -21.60 6.04 7.40
C PRO A 103 -20.42 6.67 6.65
N ILE A 104 -20.55 6.70 5.33
CA ILE A 104 -19.61 7.40 4.45
C ILE A 104 -19.64 8.89 4.79
N SER A 105 -18.48 9.43 5.17
CA SER A 105 -18.32 10.82 5.58
C SER A 105 -16.88 11.28 5.41
N ALA A 106 -16.65 12.59 5.33
CA ALA A 106 -15.30 13.16 5.25
C ALA A 106 -14.41 12.76 6.44
N SER A 107 -15.00 12.61 7.64
CA SER A 107 -14.29 12.12 8.82
C SER A 107 -13.79 10.67 8.63
N LYS A 108 -14.62 9.79 8.07
CA LYS A 108 -14.21 8.43 7.71
C LYS A 108 -13.06 8.43 6.70
N ALA A 109 -13.14 9.27 5.66
CA ALA A 109 -12.06 9.40 4.67
C ALA A 109 -10.75 9.89 5.28
N LEU A 110 -10.82 10.88 6.20
CA LEU A 110 -9.66 11.37 6.91
C LEU A 110 -9.05 10.29 7.82
N CYS A 111 -9.86 9.59 8.62
CA CYS A 111 -9.39 8.49 9.47
C CYS A 111 -8.77 7.35 8.65
N TRP A 112 -9.34 7.04 7.48
CA TRP A 112 -8.77 6.07 6.55
C TRP A 112 -7.42 6.53 6.02
N SER A 113 -7.35 7.76 5.52
CA SER A 113 -6.12 8.37 5.00
C SER A 113 -4.99 8.41 6.04
N LEU A 114 -5.32 8.66 7.31
CA LEU A 114 -4.35 8.68 8.40
C LEU A 114 -3.77 7.30 8.77
N ARG A 115 -4.45 6.19 8.42
CA ARG A 115 -3.90 4.84 8.65
C ARG A 115 -2.75 4.52 7.69
N ASN A 116 -2.77 5.10 6.50
CA ASN A 116 -1.74 4.92 5.50
C ASN A 116 -1.55 6.23 4.70
N PRO A 117 -0.94 7.25 5.32
CA PRO A 117 -0.78 8.55 4.68
C PRO A 117 0.08 8.38 3.42
N LEU A 118 -0.28 9.12 2.36
CA LEU A 118 0.46 9.11 1.09
C LEU A 118 0.50 7.73 0.42
N HIS A 119 -0.55 6.91 0.59
CA HIS A 119 -0.63 5.56 0.01
C HIS A 119 -0.29 5.57 -1.49
N ASN A 120 -1.05 6.31 -2.29
CA ASN A 120 -0.84 6.37 -3.74
C ASN A 120 0.53 6.93 -4.12
N PHE A 121 1.00 7.97 -3.43
CA PHE A 121 2.34 8.51 -3.66
C PHE A 121 3.42 7.43 -3.47
N CYS A 122 3.42 6.75 -2.33
CA CYS A 122 4.41 5.73 -1.97
C CYS A 122 4.32 4.45 -2.82
N PHE A 123 3.13 4.09 -3.32
CA PHE A 123 2.90 2.86 -4.07
C PHE A 123 3.07 3.05 -5.59
N TYR A 124 2.65 4.19 -6.11
CA TYR A 124 2.49 4.40 -7.55
C TYR A 124 3.30 5.56 -8.12
N VAL A 125 3.46 6.67 -7.38
CA VAL A 125 4.20 7.84 -7.89
C VAL A 125 5.71 7.60 -7.79
N ILE A 126 6.20 7.33 -6.58
CA ILE A 126 7.61 6.96 -6.36
C ILE A 126 7.78 5.44 -6.31
N GLY A 127 6.68 4.72 -6.08
CA GLY A 127 6.66 3.26 -6.00
C GLY A 127 6.62 2.57 -7.36
N SER A 128 6.67 1.25 -7.33
CA SER A 128 6.52 0.33 -8.48
C SER A 128 5.62 -0.83 -8.10
N ALA A 129 4.55 -0.56 -7.33
CA ALA A 129 3.65 -1.60 -6.83
C ALA A 129 2.92 -2.39 -7.94
N HIS A 130 2.81 -1.79 -9.12
CA HIS A 130 2.22 -2.39 -10.32
C HIS A 130 3.17 -3.33 -11.09
N ARG A 131 4.39 -3.60 -10.58
CA ARG A 131 5.38 -4.46 -11.26
C ARG A 131 5.95 -5.48 -10.29
N LYS A 132 6.43 -6.60 -10.83
CA LYS A 132 7.32 -7.51 -10.12
C LYS A 132 8.69 -6.83 -9.96
N ASN A 133 9.22 -6.80 -8.75
CA ASN A 133 10.51 -6.16 -8.46
C ASN A 133 11.54 -7.25 -8.13
N SER A 134 12.69 -7.22 -8.80
CA SER A 134 13.85 -8.03 -8.46
C SER A 134 14.47 -7.59 -7.14
N GLU A 135 15.38 -8.38 -6.58
CA GLU A 135 16.11 -8.07 -5.35
C GLU A 135 17.60 -8.31 -5.58
N TRP A 136 18.40 -7.29 -5.30
CA TRP A 136 19.85 -7.38 -5.27
C TRP A 136 20.33 -7.10 -3.85
N THR A 137 20.88 -8.11 -3.19
CA THR A 137 21.41 -8.02 -1.83
C THR A 137 22.78 -7.35 -1.87
N LEU A 138 22.87 -6.14 -1.32
CA LEU A 138 24.15 -5.45 -1.16
C LEU A 138 24.89 -5.95 0.08
N LEU A 139 24.16 -6.09 1.19
CA LEU A 139 24.71 -6.62 2.43
C LEU A 139 23.60 -7.25 3.26
N LYS A 140 23.82 -8.48 3.70
CA LYS A 140 22.93 -9.22 4.59
C LYS A 140 23.76 -9.75 5.75
N MET A 141 23.47 -9.30 6.97
CA MET A 141 24.12 -9.77 8.20
C MET A 141 23.08 -10.46 9.07
N THR A 142 23.31 -11.74 9.37
CA THR A 142 22.42 -12.56 10.22
C THR A 142 23.25 -13.34 11.22
N LYS A 143 22.62 -14.06 12.16
CA LYS A 143 23.37 -14.96 13.05
C LYS A 143 24.06 -16.11 12.27
N LYS A 144 23.54 -16.47 11.10
CA LYS A 144 24.08 -17.56 10.27
C LYS A 144 25.32 -17.13 9.47
N GLY A 145 25.59 -15.83 9.34
CA GLY A 145 26.71 -15.31 8.59
C GLY A 145 26.38 -14.03 7.83
N ILE A 146 27.32 -13.64 6.95
CA ILE A 146 27.25 -12.45 6.09
C ILE A 146 27.10 -12.90 4.63
N SER A 147 26.20 -12.27 3.89
CA SER A 147 26.05 -12.45 2.43
C SER A 147 26.09 -11.11 1.70
N ILE A 148 26.69 -11.11 0.51
CA ILE A 148 26.94 -9.92 -0.31
C ILE A 148 26.78 -10.32 -1.78
N GLY A 149 26.04 -9.52 -2.55
CA GLY A 149 25.96 -9.66 -4.01
C GLY A 149 24.91 -10.65 -4.52
N ASP A 150 24.08 -11.23 -3.66
CA ASP A 150 23.03 -12.18 -4.09
C ASP A 150 21.96 -11.49 -4.95
N TYR A 151 21.56 -12.13 -6.05
CA TYR A 151 20.46 -11.66 -6.90
C TYR A 151 19.28 -12.64 -6.86
N SER A 152 18.07 -12.10 -6.82
CA SER A 152 16.82 -12.84 -6.98
C SER A 152 15.92 -12.09 -7.97
N GLU A 153 15.30 -12.82 -8.90
CA GLU A 153 14.31 -12.26 -9.83
C GLU A 153 13.06 -11.72 -9.12
N GLU A 154 12.82 -12.15 -7.88
CA GLU A 154 11.70 -11.72 -7.07
C GLU A 154 12.17 -11.33 -5.68
N GLY A 155 11.83 -10.11 -5.27
CA GLY A 155 12.08 -9.65 -3.92
C GLY A 155 11.23 -10.40 -2.90
N LYS A 156 11.87 -10.87 -1.85
CA LYS A 156 11.24 -11.63 -0.76
C LYS A 156 11.63 -11.10 0.61
N ILE A 157 12.75 -10.38 0.72
CA ILE A 157 13.34 -10.00 1.99
C ILE A 157 12.83 -8.61 2.41
N VAL A 158 12.26 -8.54 3.61
CA VAL A 158 12.03 -7.28 4.35
C VAL A 158 12.89 -7.24 5.61
N PHE A 159 13.08 -8.39 6.25
CA PHE A 159 14.06 -8.61 7.31
C PHE A 159 14.78 -9.93 7.00
N ALA A 160 16.09 -9.94 7.12
CA ALA A 160 16.91 -11.09 6.72
C ALA A 160 16.78 -12.32 7.65
N ASP A 161 16.31 -12.13 8.89
CA ASP A 161 16.17 -13.17 9.90
C ASP A 161 15.08 -12.79 10.93
N GLU A 162 14.62 -13.76 11.72
CA GLU A 162 13.78 -13.56 12.90
C GLU A 162 14.56 -12.99 14.09
N ARG A 163 15.87 -13.20 14.09
CA ARG A 163 16.82 -12.68 15.09
C ARG A 163 17.37 -11.31 14.70
N SER A 164 18.35 -10.82 15.45
CA SER A 164 19.05 -9.59 15.11
C SER A 164 19.68 -9.74 13.73
N CYS A 165 19.35 -8.82 12.83
CA CYS A 165 19.85 -8.82 11.47
C CYS A 165 19.89 -7.41 10.91
N PHE A 166 20.78 -7.23 9.93
CA PHE A 166 20.85 -6.04 9.10
C PHE A 166 20.74 -6.46 7.64
N PHE A 167 20.00 -5.69 6.85
CA PHE A 167 19.86 -5.93 5.42
C PHE A 167 19.86 -4.61 4.67
N ALA A 168 20.73 -4.54 3.65
CA ALA A 168 20.79 -3.50 2.66
C ALA A 168 20.66 -4.15 1.28
N GLY A 169 19.74 -3.64 0.47
CA GLY A 169 19.48 -4.19 -0.86
C GLY A 169 18.84 -3.19 -1.79
N LEU A 170 18.70 -3.59 -3.05
CA LEU A 170 17.97 -2.88 -4.08
C LEU A 170 16.76 -3.70 -4.52
N HIS A 171 15.55 -3.18 -4.35
CA HIS A 171 14.33 -3.80 -4.89
C HIS A 171 13.91 -3.10 -6.17
N GLY A 172 13.97 -3.80 -7.31
CA GLY A 172 13.76 -3.19 -8.64
C GLY A 172 14.72 -2.03 -8.90
N GLY A 173 15.96 -2.13 -8.40
CA GLY A 173 16.97 -1.06 -8.50
C GLY A 173 16.84 0.07 -7.47
N LYS A 174 15.85 0.02 -6.56
CA LYS A 174 15.58 1.08 -5.58
C LYS A 174 16.07 0.71 -4.18
N PRO A 175 16.66 1.63 -3.42
CA PRO A 175 17.33 1.31 -2.16
C PRO A 175 16.36 0.89 -1.05
N PHE A 176 16.80 -0.08 -0.25
CA PHE A 176 16.09 -0.54 0.92
C PHE A 176 17.07 -0.91 2.03
N LEU A 177 16.73 -0.47 3.25
CA LEU A 177 17.49 -0.73 4.46
C LEU A 177 16.55 -1.26 5.53
N SER A 178 16.95 -2.31 6.21
CA SER A 178 16.26 -2.80 7.41
C SER A 178 17.25 -3.23 8.48
N LEU A 179 16.83 -3.02 9.72
CA LEU A 179 17.54 -3.38 10.93
C LEU A 179 16.54 -4.00 11.90
N ARG A 180 16.83 -5.21 12.35
CA ARG A 180 16.14 -5.83 13.48
C ARG A 180 17.13 -6.02 14.60
N LEU A 181 16.79 -5.51 15.78
CA LEU A 181 17.57 -5.70 17.00
C LEU A 181 16.72 -6.48 17.98
N CYS A 182 17.24 -7.61 18.47
CA CYS A 182 16.56 -8.43 19.45
C CYS A 182 17.25 -8.27 20.80
N TYR A 183 16.45 -7.93 21.82
CA TYR A 183 16.90 -7.70 23.19
C TYR A 183 16.31 -8.80 24.05
N PHE A 184 17.17 -9.52 24.78
CA PHE A 184 16.76 -10.68 25.58
C PHE A 184 15.99 -11.72 24.74
N SER A 185 15.32 -12.67 25.40
CA SER A 185 14.44 -13.64 24.75
C SER A 185 13.15 -13.02 24.22
N HIS A 186 12.66 -11.92 24.81
CA HIS A 186 11.26 -11.47 24.66
C HIS A 186 11.05 -10.14 23.93
N TYR A 187 12.06 -9.33 23.65
CA TYR A 187 11.88 -8.00 23.04
C TYR A 187 12.60 -7.85 21.71
N ARG A 188 12.05 -7.02 20.82
CA ARG A 188 12.71 -6.62 19.57
C ARG A 188 12.36 -5.20 19.15
N SER A 189 13.29 -4.55 18.46
CA SER A 189 13.05 -3.33 17.68
C SER A 189 13.20 -3.65 16.20
N ASP A 190 12.24 -3.20 15.40
CA ASP A 190 12.21 -3.34 13.94
C ASP A 190 12.27 -1.95 13.31
N PHE A 191 13.28 -1.70 12.48
CA PHE A 191 13.42 -0.52 11.66
C PHE A 191 13.55 -0.91 10.19
N TYR A 192 12.87 -0.20 9.30
CA TYR A 192 13.23 -0.20 7.89
C TYR A 192 12.86 1.12 7.22
N ILE A 193 13.57 1.45 6.15
CA ILE A 193 13.26 2.56 5.25
C ILE A 193 13.62 2.17 3.81
N GLY A 194 12.78 2.56 2.85
CA GLY A 194 13.05 2.40 1.43
C GLY A 194 11.96 1.66 0.68
N TRP A 195 12.27 1.22 -0.54
CA TRP A 195 11.34 0.49 -1.40
C TRP A 195 11.34 -0.99 -1.07
N ARG A 196 10.19 -1.54 -0.72
CA ARG A 196 10.06 -2.96 -0.33
C ARG A 196 10.00 -3.87 -1.56
N CYS A 197 10.03 -5.18 -1.33
CA CYS A 197 9.87 -6.21 -2.36
C CYS A 197 8.63 -6.03 -3.27
N ARG A 198 7.53 -5.47 -2.73
CA ARG A 198 6.32 -5.17 -3.50
C ARG A 198 6.39 -3.82 -4.23
N GLY A 199 7.54 -3.15 -4.28
CA GLY A 199 7.73 -1.89 -4.99
C GLY A 199 7.19 -0.65 -4.28
N ASN A 200 6.49 -0.79 -3.14
CA ASN A 200 6.03 0.35 -2.36
C ASN A 200 7.14 0.92 -1.46
N PHE A 201 7.27 2.24 -1.41
CA PHE A 201 8.11 2.92 -0.43
C PHE A 201 7.48 2.82 0.96
N GLY A 202 8.29 2.60 2.00
CA GLY A 202 7.79 2.58 3.37
C GLY A 202 8.85 2.89 4.40
N LEU A 203 8.37 3.28 5.57
CA LEU A 203 9.15 3.53 6.78
C LEU A 203 8.46 2.80 7.93
N LYS A 204 9.22 2.02 8.71
CA LYS A 204 8.74 1.39 9.94
C LYS A 204 9.72 1.66 11.06
N PHE A 205 9.19 2.02 12.22
CA PHE A 205 9.95 2.20 13.44
C PHE A 205 9.15 1.67 14.63
N ASN A 206 9.43 0.42 15.00
CA ASN A 206 8.83 -0.21 16.16
C ASN A 206 9.91 -0.43 17.21
N LEU A 207 9.82 0.28 18.33
CA LEU A 207 10.73 0.11 19.46
C LEU A 207 10.16 -0.88 20.46
N LEU A 208 11.03 -1.74 21.00
CA LEU A 208 10.75 -2.59 22.17
C LEU A 208 9.43 -3.38 22.10
N THR A 209 9.08 -3.88 20.92
CA THR A 209 7.93 -4.76 20.74
C THR A 209 8.16 -6.12 21.37
N LYS A 210 7.18 -6.64 22.11
CA LYS A 210 7.20 -8.02 22.60
C LYS A 210 7.21 -8.98 21.41
N ARG A 211 8.09 -9.98 21.47
CA ARG A 211 8.11 -11.06 20.51
C ARG A 211 6.85 -11.91 20.70
N PRO A 212 6.15 -12.29 19.62
CA PRO A 212 5.14 -13.33 19.74
C PRO A 212 5.82 -14.57 20.34
N LEU A 213 5.18 -15.17 21.34
CA LEU A 213 5.64 -16.46 21.86
C LEU A 213 5.67 -17.40 20.66
N ARG A 214 6.83 -17.99 20.37
CA ARG A 214 6.92 -19.05 19.37
C ARG A 214 5.90 -20.09 19.84
N LYS A 215 4.87 -20.37 19.03
CA LYS A 215 4.03 -21.54 19.29
C LYS A 215 5.03 -22.68 19.37
N THR A 216 5.21 -23.23 20.57
CA THR A 216 6.04 -24.41 20.76
C THR A 216 5.53 -25.39 19.71
N GLU A 217 6.38 -25.74 18.74
CA GLU A 217 6.04 -26.76 17.76
C GLU A 217 5.59 -27.95 18.59
N GLU A 218 4.29 -28.28 18.56
CA GLU A 218 3.81 -29.48 19.25
C GLU A 218 4.67 -30.63 18.72
N PRO A 219 5.34 -31.39 19.60
CA PRO A 219 6.23 -32.44 19.16
C PRO A 219 5.44 -33.39 18.25
N LEU A 220 5.95 -33.56 17.02
CA LEU A 220 5.37 -34.39 15.96
C LEU A 220 5.25 -35.89 16.33
N GLU A 221 5.58 -36.27 17.56
CA GLU A 221 5.68 -37.65 18.08
C GLU A 221 4.34 -38.33 18.36
N LYS A 222 3.18 -37.71 18.09
CA LYS A 222 1.87 -38.34 18.36
C LYS A 222 1.05 -38.79 17.15
N MET A 223 1.58 -38.73 15.91
CA MET A 223 0.81 -39.12 14.72
C MET A 223 1.29 -40.39 13.99
N THR A 224 2.24 -41.17 14.53
CA THR A 224 2.70 -42.43 13.89
C THR A 224 2.29 -43.73 14.59
N ASN A 225 1.36 -43.70 15.55
CA ASN A 225 0.81 -44.91 16.17
C ASN A 225 -0.72 -44.93 16.05
N SER A 226 -1.25 -45.34 14.90
CA SER A 226 -2.62 -45.82 14.70
C SER A 226 -2.65 -46.73 13.46
#